data_AF-A0A4P9Z7W9-F1
#
_entry.id   AF-A0A4P9Z7W9-F1
#
_cell.length_a   1.000
_cell.length_b   1.000
_cell.length_c   1.000
_cell.angle_alpha   90.00
_cell.angle_beta   90.00
_cell.angle_gamma   90.00
#
_symmetry.space_group_name_H-M   'P 1'
#
loop_
_entity.id
_entity.type
_entity.pdbx_description
1 polymer ?
#
loop_
_entity_poly.entity_id
_entity_poly.type
_entity_poly.pdbx_seq_one_letter_code
_entity_poly.pdbx_strand_id
1 'polypeptide(L)'
;FCVTARFHLSPAPTSVKEVQFIHNAFKTVSPVEFFLVEQFASGASNPFRHHLTVVLNALDRPLDAIHEIGPGEHSAAVLRTRQLEISRFLSTICGLPRFSYVENEDRYFAGRLYVPFKHSLASDGRYLKGQYDVSESTVDSPFFTLSSDHDLKLVGSKLRHNFQKYHKLKPAKI
;
A
#
# COMPACT_ATOMS: atom_id res chain seq x y z
N PHE A 1 -15.24 -11.83 -5.98
CA PHE A 1 -13.85 -12.13 -6.34
C PHE A 1 -12.97 -11.04 -5.74
N CYS A 2 -12.60 -11.19 -4.47
CA CYS A 2 -11.88 -10.15 -3.74
C CYS A 2 -10.53 -10.65 -3.26
N VAL A 3 -9.62 -9.72 -2.97
CA VAL A 3 -8.34 -9.96 -2.31
C VAL A 3 -8.34 -9.20 -1.00
N THR A 4 -8.21 -9.93 0.10
CA THR A 4 -8.08 -9.33 1.43
C THR A 4 -6.61 -9.25 1.79
N ALA A 5 -6.18 -8.09 2.30
CA ALA A 5 -4.85 -7.91 2.84
C ALA A 5 -4.88 -7.16 4.16
N ARG A 6 -3.96 -7.53 5.04
CA ARG A 6 -3.71 -6.84 6.31
C ARG A 6 -2.28 -6.33 6.32
N PHE A 7 -2.10 -5.10 6.77
CA PHE A 7 -0.81 -4.45 6.89
C PHE A 7 -0.59 -3.91 8.29
N HIS A 8 0.63 -4.00 8.77
CA HIS A 8 1.14 -3.20 9.86
C HIS A 8 1.86 -1.97 9.30
N LEU A 9 1.34 -0.78 9.58
CA LEU A 9 1.90 0.52 9.24
C LEU A 9 2.80 1.00 10.36
N SER A 10 3.97 1.47 9.99
CA SER A 10 4.90 2.07 10.94
C SER A 10 5.54 3.33 10.34
N PRO A 11 5.25 4.53 10.88
CA PRO A 11 4.40 4.78 12.04
C PRO A 11 2.91 4.56 11.75
N ALA A 12 2.07 4.55 12.77
CA ALA A 12 0.61 4.59 12.60
C ALA A 12 0.20 5.92 11.94
N PRO A 13 -0.94 5.96 11.20
CA PRO A 13 -1.54 7.22 10.78
C PRO A 13 -1.84 8.11 11.99
N THR A 14 -1.91 9.42 11.79
CA THR A 14 -2.05 10.42 12.86
C THR A 14 -3.24 11.34 12.65
N SER A 15 -3.87 11.32 11.48
CA SER A 15 -5.03 12.14 11.16
C SER A 15 -5.98 11.43 10.20
N VAL A 16 -7.24 11.87 10.18
CA VAL A 16 -8.25 11.38 9.21
C VAL A 16 -7.81 11.67 7.77
N LYS A 17 -7.14 12.80 7.52
CA LYS A 17 -6.58 13.12 6.18
C LYS A 17 -5.53 12.10 5.74
N GLU A 18 -4.65 11.68 6.65
CA GLU A 18 -3.64 10.65 6.37
C GLU A 18 -4.31 9.29 6.10
N VAL A 19 -5.36 8.93 6.86
CA VAL A 19 -6.17 7.73 6.59
C VAL A 19 -6.85 7.80 5.22
N GLN A 20 -7.43 8.95 4.86
CA GLN A 20 -8.05 9.15 3.54
C GLN A 20 -7.02 9.05 2.42
N PHE A 21 -5.82 9.60 2.62
CA PHE A 21 -4.72 9.49 1.67
C PHE A 21 -4.32 8.01 1.44
N ILE A 22 -4.18 7.23 2.52
CA ILE A 22 -3.89 5.78 2.43
C ILE A 22 -5.02 5.06 1.68
N HIS A 23 -6.27 5.35 2.00
CA HIS A 23 -7.42 4.77 1.31
C HIS A 23 -7.42 5.09 -0.20
N ASN A 24 -7.17 6.35 -0.56
CA ASN A 24 -7.06 6.77 -1.96
C ASN A 24 -5.88 6.09 -2.65
N ALA A 25 -4.77 5.84 -1.95
CA ALA A 25 -3.66 5.08 -2.50
C ALA A 25 -4.08 3.65 -2.86
N PHE A 26 -4.84 2.95 -2.01
CA PHE A 26 -5.35 1.61 -2.35
C PHE A 26 -6.35 1.61 -3.51
N LYS A 27 -7.11 2.69 -3.72
CA LYS A 27 -7.97 2.84 -4.89
C LYS A 27 -7.22 2.87 -6.22
N THR A 28 -5.93 3.24 -6.23
CA THR A 28 -5.09 3.17 -7.44
C THR A 28 -4.76 1.74 -7.85
N VAL A 29 -4.89 0.77 -6.94
CA VAL A 29 -4.59 -0.65 -7.19
C VAL A 29 -5.79 -1.36 -7.80
N SER A 30 -6.95 -1.21 -7.14
CA SER A 30 -8.23 -1.79 -7.53
C SER A 30 -9.36 -1.14 -6.73
N PRO A 31 -10.63 -1.30 -7.13
CA PRO A 31 -11.76 -0.84 -6.33
C PRO A 31 -11.71 -1.41 -4.91
N VAL A 32 -11.91 -0.53 -3.93
CA VAL A 32 -11.86 -0.86 -2.50
C VAL A 32 -13.26 -1.15 -2.00
N GLU A 33 -13.53 -2.39 -1.62
CA GLU A 33 -14.82 -2.84 -1.06
C GLU A 33 -14.90 -2.62 0.45
N PHE A 34 -13.75 -2.74 1.12
CA PHE A 34 -13.65 -2.53 2.56
C PHE A 34 -12.29 -1.95 2.91
N PHE A 35 -12.28 -1.01 3.84
CA PHE A 35 -11.06 -0.37 4.34
C PHE A 35 -11.24 0.00 5.80
N LEU A 36 -10.33 -0.46 6.64
CA LEU A 36 -10.35 -0.20 8.08
C LEU A 36 -8.94 -0.02 8.61
N VAL A 37 -8.66 1.17 9.14
CA VAL A 37 -7.52 1.39 10.05
C VAL A 37 -8.06 1.22 11.47
N GLU A 38 -7.49 0.30 12.24
CA GLU A 38 -7.90 0.07 13.62
C GLU A 38 -7.72 1.35 14.46
N GLN A 39 -8.62 1.60 15.40
CA GLN A 39 -8.58 2.77 16.28
C GLN A 39 -8.41 2.36 17.75
N PHE A 40 -7.90 3.26 18.56
CA PHE A 40 -7.96 3.12 20.02
C PHE A 40 -9.37 3.43 20.52
N ALA A 41 -9.72 2.90 21.70
CA ALA A 41 -10.86 3.42 22.44
C ALA A 41 -10.62 4.90 22.77
N SER A 42 -11.70 5.68 22.86
CA SER A 42 -11.71 7.13 23.06
C SER A 42 -10.68 7.60 24.11
N GLY A 43 -9.91 8.65 23.79
CA GLY A 43 -8.99 9.31 24.74
C GLY A 43 -7.49 9.17 24.46
N ALA A 44 -7.07 8.47 23.40
CA ALA A 44 -5.68 8.43 22.97
C ALA A 44 -5.25 9.71 22.22
N SER A 45 -4.00 10.15 22.38
CA SER A 45 -3.43 11.30 21.66
C SER A 45 -3.33 11.07 20.15
N ASN A 46 -3.10 9.82 19.74
CA ASN A 46 -3.30 9.35 18.37
C ASN A 46 -4.46 8.35 18.35
N PRO A 47 -5.57 8.64 17.65
CA PRO A 47 -6.73 7.74 17.63
C PRO A 47 -6.50 6.49 16.78
N PHE A 48 -5.48 6.45 15.91
CA PHE A 48 -5.24 5.33 15.00
C PHE A 48 -4.16 4.38 15.49
N ARG A 49 -4.36 3.09 15.24
CA ARG A 49 -3.41 2.02 15.47
C ARG A 49 -2.59 1.73 14.22
N HIS A 50 -1.67 0.79 14.36
CA HIS A 50 -0.77 0.36 13.31
C HIS A 50 -1.39 -0.61 12.31
N HIS A 51 -2.59 -1.16 12.54
CA HIS A 51 -3.14 -2.18 11.65
C HIS A 51 -4.15 -1.60 10.67
N LEU A 52 -4.00 -2.01 9.42
CA LEU A 52 -4.89 -1.73 8.32
C LEU A 52 -5.39 -3.04 7.72
N THR A 53 -6.68 -3.10 7.46
CA THR A 53 -7.32 -4.15 6.67
C THR A 53 -7.92 -3.52 5.42
N VAL A 54 -7.65 -4.12 4.26
CA VAL A 54 -8.23 -3.69 2.97
C VAL A 54 -8.75 -4.90 2.22
N VAL A 55 -9.90 -4.74 1.58
CA VAL A 55 -10.48 -5.72 0.64
C VAL A 55 -10.61 -5.04 -0.71
N LEU A 56 -9.90 -5.60 -1.70
CA LEU A 56 -9.87 -5.11 -3.07
C LEU A 56 -10.69 -6.02 -3.97
N ASN A 57 -11.54 -5.44 -4.83
CA ASN A 57 -12.29 -6.18 -5.83
C ASN A 57 -11.41 -6.44 -7.05
N ALA A 58 -11.49 -7.63 -7.62
CA ALA A 58 -10.85 -7.96 -8.90
C ALA A 58 -11.67 -7.48 -10.11
N LEU A 59 -12.91 -7.01 -9.89
CA LEU A 59 -13.68 -6.30 -10.90
C LEU A 59 -13.20 -4.85 -10.97
N ASP A 60 -13.20 -4.26 -12.16
CA ASP A 60 -12.88 -2.84 -12.37
C ASP A 60 -14.02 -1.89 -11.91
N ARG A 61 -14.94 -2.41 -11.08
CA ARG A 61 -16.08 -1.67 -10.53
C ARG A 61 -16.45 -2.16 -9.12
N PRO A 62 -17.04 -1.29 -8.27
CA PRO A 62 -17.61 -1.68 -6.98
C PRO A 62 -18.77 -2.67 -7.15
N LEU A 63 -18.98 -3.57 -6.18
CA LEU A 63 -20.05 -4.56 -6.20
C LEU A 63 -21.48 -3.97 -6.18
N ASP A 64 -21.66 -2.76 -5.66
CA ASP A 64 -22.98 -2.13 -5.50
C ASP A 64 -23.57 -1.55 -6.81
N ALA A 65 -22.82 -1.60 -7.92
CA ALA A 65 -23.32 -1.16 -9.22
C ALA A 65 -24.28 -2.20 -9.81
N ILE A 66 -25.59 -1.98 -9.67
CA ILE A 66 -26.65 -2.82 -10.27
C ILE A 66 -26.58 -2.72 -11.79
N HIS A 67 -25.79 -3.56 -12.47
CA HIS A 67 -25.72 -3.65 -13.94
C HIS A 67 -25.68 -5.10 -14.41
N GLU A 68 -26.29 -5.35 -15.57
CA GLU A 68 -26.30 -6.64 -16.26
C GLU A 68 -24.87 -7.07 -16.61
N ILE A 69 -24.52 -8.29 -16.21
CA ILE A 69 -23.21 -8.88 -16.45
C ILE A 69 -23.17 -9.32 -17.92
N GLY A 70 -22.46 -8.56 -18.76
CA GLY A 70 -22.21 -8.93 -20.16
C GLY A 70 -21.40 -10.24 -20.26
N PRO A 71 -21.72 -11.12 -21.22
CA PRO A 71 -20.99 -12.38 -21.40
C PRO A 71 -19.64 -12.13 -22.06
N GLY A 72 -18.55 -12.08 -21.27
CA GLY A 72 -17.18 -12.10 -21.81
C GLY A 72 -16.11 -11.47 -20.92
N GLU A 73 -16.39 -10.33 -20.28
CA GLU A 73 -15.38 -9.54 -19.55
C GLU A 73 -15.08 -10.06 -18.13
N HIS A 74 -15.85 -11.04 -17.65
CA HIS A 74 -15.79 -11.54 -16.28
C HIS A 74 -15.75 -13.07 -16.20
N SER A 75 -15.05 -13.72 -17.12
CA SER A 75 -14.80 -15.16 -16.96
C SER A 75 -14.07 -15.42 -15.65
N ALA A 76 -14.36 -16.55 -14.98
CA ALA A 76 -13.71 -16.91 -13.73
C ALA A 76 -12.18 -16.96 -13.85
N ALA A 77 -11.66 -17.31 -15.05
CA ALA A 77 -10.23 -17.32 -15.34
C ALA A 77 -9.62 -15.91 -15.35
N VAL A 78 -10.29 -14.93 -15.95
CA VAL A 78 -9.86 -13.52 -15.95
C VAL A 78 -9.84 -12.97 -14.52
N LEU A 79 -10.92 -13.19 -13.76
CA LEU A 79 -11.02 -12.71 -12.38
C LEU A 79 -9.95 -13.35 -11.48
N ARG A 80 -9.67 -14.65 -11.66
CA ARG A 80 -8.59 -15.33 -10.94
C ARG A 80 -7.22 -14.75 -11.28
N THR A 81 -6.97 -14.45 -12.55
CA THR A 81 -5.73 -13.81 -13.01
C THR A 81 -5.57 -12.45 -12.34
N ARG A 82 -6.63 -11.64 -12.34
CA ARG A 82 -6.63 -10.32 -11.70
C ARG A 82 -6.43 -10.39 -10.18
N GLN A 83 -7.03 -11.36 -9.49
CA GLN A 83 -6.76 -11.59 -8.06
C GLN A 83 -5.29 -11.93 -7.79
N LEU A 84 -4.65 -12.71 -8.67
CA LEU A 84 -3.22 -13.03 -8.55
C LEU A 84 -2.35 -11.80 -8.77
N GLU A 85 -2.67 -10.96 -9.75
CA GLU A 85 -1.97 -9.69 -9.99
C GLU A 85 -2.06 -8.76 -8.78
N ILE A 86 -3.26 -8.55 -8.24
CA ILE A 86 -3.47 -7.72 -7.04
C ILE A 86 -2.66 -8.31 -5.88
N SER A 87 -2.77 -9.62 -5.63
CA SER A 87 -2.03 -10.28 -4.54
C SER A 87 -0.52 -10.15 -4.68
N ARG A 88 0.00 -10.31 -5.92
CA ARG A 88 1.42 -10.13 -6.22
C ARG A 88 1.84 -8.69 -5.97
N PHE A 89 1.12 -7.71 -6.51
CA PHE A 89 1.40 -6.29 -6.30
C PHE A 89 1.45 -5.96 -4.80
N LEU A 90 0.42 -6.34 -4.04
CA LEU A 90 0.36 -6.10 -2.60
C LEU A 90 1.56 -6.71 -1.84
N SER A 91 2.09 -7.84 -2.30
CA SER A 91 3.27 -8.47 -1.71
C SER A 91 4.58 -7.73 -1.97
N THR A 92 4.62 -6.86 -3.00
CA THR A 92 5.79 -6.02 -3.31
C THR A 92 5.84 -4.73 -2.51
N ILE A 93 4.70 -4.28 -1.97
CA ILE A 93 4.62 -2.99 -1.27
C ILE A 93 5.50 -3.02 -0.02
N CYS A 94 6.41 -2.04 0.09
CA CYS A 94 7.22 -1.83 1.29
C CYS A 94 6.90 -0.53 2.01
N GLY A 95 6.21 0.41 1.36
CA GLY A 95 5.83 1.66 2.01
C GLY A 95 4.91 2.55 1.20
N LEU A 96 4.57 3.68 1.80
CA LEU A 96 3.75 4.76 1.24
C LEU A 96 4.24 6.08 1.86
N PRO A 97 4.36 7.19 1.11
CA PRO A 97 4.67 8.49 1.70
C PRO A 97 3.66 8.84 2.81
N ARG A 98 4.11 9.54 3.84
CA ARG A 98 3.19 10.10 4.83
C ARG A 98 2.46 11.29 4.22
N PHE A 99 1.19 11.44 4.53
CA PHE A 99 0.41 12.58 4.03
C PHE A 99 1.08 13.91 4.45
N SER A 100 1.53 14.02 5.70
CA SER A 100 2.23 15.21 6.20
C SER A 100 3.55 15.52 5.48
N TYR A 101 4.13 14.56 4.76
CA TYR A 101 5.33 14.77 3.96
C TYR A 101 5.02 15.35 2.57
N VAL A 102 3.82 15.10 2.04
CA VAL A 102 3.42 15.48 0.69
C VAL A 102 2.30 16.53 0.66
N GLU A 103 1.62 16.82 1.78
CA GLU A 103 0.40 17.63 1.82
C GLU A 103 0.56 19.08 1.29
N ASN A 104 1.77 19.63 1.36
CA ASN A 104 2.10 20.97 0.87
C ASN A 104 2.94 20.94 -0.42
N GLU A 105 3.10 19.78 -1.06
CA GLU A 105 3.81 19.64 -2.34
C GLU A 105 2.79 19.56 -3.48
N ASP A 106 2.30 20.72 -3.94
CA ASP A 106 1.35 20.82 -5.06
C ASP A 106 1.84 20.07 -6.31
N ARG A 107 3.16 20.02 -6.51
CA ARG A 107 3.77 19.29 -7.62
C ARG A 107 3.55 17.78 -7.53
N TYR A 108 3.46 17.21 -6.33
CA TYR A 108 3.13 15.79 -6.15
C TYR A 108 1.72 15.50 -6.64
N PHE A 109 0.74 16.28 -6.16
CA PHE A 109 -0.66 16.11 -6.56
C PHE A 109 -0.93 16.49 -8.02
N ALA A 110 -0.09 17.35 -8.61
CA ALA A 110 -0.11 17.65 -10.04
C ALA A 110 0.61 16.60 -10.92
N GLY A 111 1.15 15.52 -10.33
CA GLY A 111 1.88 14.47 -11.07
C GLY A 111 3.25 14.89 -11.59
N ARG A 112 3.84 15.95 -11.03
CA ARG A 112 5.11 16.56 -11.46
C ARG A 112 6.27 16.29 -10.51
N LEU A 113 6.05 15.55 -9.43
CA LEU A 113 7.06 15.18 -8.45
C LEU A 113 7.05 13.68 -8.20
N TYR A 114 8.24 13.10 -8.23
CA TYR A 114 8.52 11.73 -7.83
C TYR A 114 9.15 11.76 -6.43
N VAL A 115 8.60 10.99 -5.50
CA VAL A 115 9.14 10.87 -4.16
C VAL A 115 10.03 9.63 -4.10
N PRO A 116 11.34 9.74 -3.83
CA PRO A 116 12.22 8.58 -3.74
C PRO A 116 12.16 7.91 -2.36
N PHE A 117 12.26 6.57 -2.33
CA PHE A 117 12.34 5.81 -1.08
C PHE A 117 13.75 5.85 -0.47
N LYS A 118 14.09 6.95 0.19
CA LYS A 118 15.40 7.10 0.86
C LYS A 118 15.47 6.26 2.14
N HIS A 119 16.23 5.17 2.09
CA HIS A 119 16.37 4.22 3.19
C HIS A 119 17.84 3.80 3.40
N SER A 120 18.08 3.12 4.51
CA SER A 120 19.34 2.41 4.78
C SER A 120 19.02 0.98 5.21
N LEU A 121 20.00 0.09 5.12
CA LEU A 121 19.84 -1.30 5.56
C LEU A 121 20.21 -1.45 7.04
N ALA A 122 19.56 -2.39 7.71
CA ALA A 122 20.01 -2.92 9.00
C ALA A 122 21.43 -3.51 8.86
N SER A 123 22.17 -3.58 9.96
CA SER A 123 23.57 -4.05 9.95
C SER A 123 23.69 -5.48 9.41
N ASP A 124 22.74 -6.34 9.80
CA ASP A 124 22.59 -7.73 9.37
C ASP A 124 21.96 -7.88 7.98
N GLY A 125 21.63 -6.78 7.30
CA GLY A 125 21.08 -6.76 5.93
C GLY A 125 22.02 -6.17 4.89
N ARG A 126 23.24 -5.74 5.27
CA ARG A 126 24.18 -5.04 4.36
C ARG A 126 24.55 -5.85 3.12
N TYR A 127 24.52 -7.18 3.20
CA TYR A 127 24.80 -8.06 2.07
C TYR A 127 23.79 -7.90 0.91
N LEU A 128 22.58 -7.41 1.17
CA LEU A 128 21.55 -7.17 0.15
C LEU A 128 21.76 -5.87 -0.63
N LYS A 129 22.75 -5.05 -0.26
CA LYS A 129 22.98 -3.76 -0.91
C LYS A 129 23.25 -3.95 -2.41
N GLY A 130 22.46 -3.29 -3.25
CA GLY A 130 22.55 -3.41 -4.71
C GLY A 130 21.94 -4.68 -5.29
N GLN A 131 21.25 -5.48 -4.48
CA GLN A 131 20.60 -6.74 -4.90
C GLN A 131 19.06 -6.62 -4.96
N TYR A 132 18.54 -5.40 -4.83
CA TYR A 132 17.13 -5.07 -4.95
C TYR A 132 16.99 -3.62 -5.40
N ASP A 133 15.81 -3.29 -5.93
CA ASP A 133 15.42 -1.93 -6.26
C ASP A 133 14.12 -1.55 -5.52
N VAL A 134 13.92 -0.24 -5.34
CA VAL A 134 12.70 0.30 -4.75
C VAL A 134 12.15 1.37 -5.67
N SER A 135 10.91 1.19 -6.12
CA SER A 135 10.24 2.16 -6.97
C SER A 135 10.10 3.52 -6.27
N GLU A 136 10.01 4.57 -7.06
CA GLU A 136 9.58 5.88 -6.59
C GLU A 136 8.05 5.91 -6.40
N SER A 137 7.56 6.86 -5.62
CA SER A 137 6.14 7.10 -5.41
C SER A 137 5.67 8.32 -6.21
N THR A 138 4.54 8.18 -6.88
CA THR A 138 3.84 9.22 -7.65
C THR A 138 2.36 9.27 -7.25
N VAL A 139 1.62 10.27 -7.73
CA VAL A 139 0.17 10.33 -7.48
C VAL A 139 -0.58 9.11 -8.05
N ASP A 140 -0.13 8.57 -9.19
CA ASP A 140 -0.75 7.42 -9.87
C ASP A 140 -0.25 6.07 -9.34
N SER A 141 0.99 6.00 -8.86
CA SER A 141 1.59 4.84 -8.21
C SER A 141 2.15 5.24 -6.84
N PRO A 142 1.28 5.43 -5.84
CA PRO A 142 1.67 6.05 -4.57
C PRO A 142 2.52 5.13 -3.70
N PHE A 143 2.47 3.81 -3.89
CA PHE A 143 3.25 2.87 -3.10
C PHE A 143 4.71 2.78 -3.55
N PHE A 144 5.59 2.61 -2.57
CA PHE A 144 6.94 2.10 -2.79
C PHE A 144 6.87 0.58 -2.91
N THR A 145 7.40 0.05 -4.00
CA THR A 145 7.40 -1.40 -4.29
C THR A 145 8.83 -1.92 -4.40
N LEU A 146 9.04 -3.17 -3.94
CA LEU A 146 10.32 -3.87 -4.02
C LEU A 146 10.37 -4.81 -5.20
N SER A 147 11.51 -4.81 -5.88
CA SER A 147 11.91 -5.82 -6.86
C SER A 147 13.28 -6.39 -6.48
N SER A 148 13.40 -7.72 -6.50
CA SER A 148 14.63 -8.43 -6.15
C SER A 148 14.54 -9.88 -6.60
N ASP A 149 15.69 -10.51 -6.84
CA ASP A 149 15.80 -11.97 -6.97
C ASP A 149 15.72 -12.69 -5.60
N HIS A 150 15.86 -11.94 -4.50
CA HIS A 150 15.68 -12.45 -3.14
C HIS A 150 14.22 -12.42 -2.70
N ASP A 151 13.93 -13.13 -1.62
CA ASP A 151 12.62 -13.01 -0.94
C ASP A 151 12.35 -11.56 -0.53
N LEU A 152 11.31 -10.95 -1.10
CA LEU A 152 10.91 -9.58 -0.81
C LEU A 152 10.59 -9.35 0.68
N LYS A 153 10.12 -10.39 1.39
CA LYS A 153 9.89 -10.31 2.84
C LYS A 153 11.20 -10.16 3.60
N LEU A 154 12.23 -10.90 3.18
CA LEU A 154 13.58 -10.79 3.73
C LEU A 154 14.12 -9.37 3.48
N VAL A 155 14.12 -8.90 2.22
CA VAL A 155 14.59 -7.56 1.85
C VAL A 155 13.83 -6.50 2.66
N GLY A 156 12.50 -6.53 2.60
CA GLY A 156 11.62 -5.60 3.32
C GLY A 156 11.86 -5.59 4.82
N SER A 157 12.20 -6.73 5.45
CA SER A 157 12.54 -6.78 6.88
C SER A 157 13.82 -6.01 7.24
N LYS A 158 14.79 -5.94 6.31
CA LYS A 158 16.10 -5.30 6.51
C LYS A 158 16.12 -3.81 6.19
N LEU A 159 15.13 -3.27 5.48
CA LEU A 159 15.01 -1.83 5.23
C LEU A 159 14.75 -1.09 6.55
N ARG A 160 15.57 -0.11 6.91
CA ARG A 160 15.32 0.73 8.09
C ARG A 160 14.16 1.70 7.84
N HIS A 161 13.42 1.99 8.91
CA HIS A 161 12.35 2.97 8.89
C HIS A 161 12.87 4.40 8.74
N ASN A 162 12.13 5.22 8.01
CA ASN A 162 12.18 6.67 8.10
C ASN A 162 10.80 7.18 8.49
N PHE A 163 10.55 7.24 9.79
CA PHE A 163 9.22 7.54 10.36
C PHE A 163 8.70 8.94 10.01
N GLN A 164 9.57 9.83 9.54
CA GLN A 164 9.21 11.19 9.16
C GLN A 164 8.59 11.24 7.75
N LYS A 165 9.04 10.39 6.83
CA LYS A 165 8.73 10.53 5.40
C LYS A 165 7.73 9.52 4.87
N TYR A 166 7.73 8.31 5.41
CA TYR A 166 6.88 7.23 4.90
C TYR A 166 6.33 6.34 6.00
N HIS A 167 5.13 5.80 5.76
CA HIS A 167 4.67 4.59 6.41
C HIS A 167 5.40 3.43 5.76
N LYS A 168 6.13 2.63 6.53
CA LYS A 168 6.50 1.29 6.07
C LYS A 168 5.30 0.38 6.25
N LEU A 169 4.99 -0.38 5.22
CA LEU A 169 3.92 -1.36 5.23
C LEU A 169 4.56 -2.74 5.34
N LYS A 170 4.11 -3.53 6.32
CA LYS A 170 4.50 -4.93 6.47
C LYS A 170 3.26 -5.80 6.38
N PRO A 171 3.22 -6.85 5.55
CA PRO A 171 2.12 -7.81 5.57
C PRO A 171 1.91 -8.37 6.98
N ALA A 172 0.68 -8.31 7.48
CA ALA A 172 0.27 -8.94 8.72
C ALA A 172 -0.36 -10.30 8.42
N LYS A 173 -0.26 -11.24 9.36
CA LYS A 173 -0.97 -12.53 9.24
C LYS A 173 -2.48 -12.25 9.22
N ILE A 174 -3.17 -12.89 8.28
CA ILE A 174 -4.64 -12.95 8.25
C ILE A 174 -5.09 -13.97 9.28
#